data_AF-A0A518IGE1-F1
#
_entry.id   AF-A0A518IGE1-F1
#
_cell.length_a   1.000
_cell.length_b   1.000
_cell.length_c   1.000
_cell.angle_alpha   90.00
_cell.angle_beta   90.00
_cell.angle_gamma   90.00
#
_symmetry.space_group_name_H-M   'P 1'
#
loop_
_entity.id
_entity.type
_entity.pdbx_description
1 polymer ?
#
loop_
_entity_poly.entity_id
_entity_poly.type
_entity_poly.pdbx_seq_one_letter_code
_entity_poly.pdbx_strand_id
1 'polypeptide(L)' 'MTQKDLDAAVVMATGEAVRTIRQRGFSLVNPLEVYFDSEPDLRPPQAVDWDELGLQQNVALFVQRHSKVLDLI' A
#
# COMPACT_ATOMS: atom_id res chain seq x y z
N MET A 1 16.18 -21.46 -13.98
CA MET A 1 14.88 -21.23 -13.33
C MET A 1 14.09 -20.29 -14.21
N THR A 2 12.83 -20.60 -14.49
CA THR A 2 11.93 -19.74 -15.27
C THR A 2 11.02 -18.94 -14.33
N GLN A 3 10.37 -17.89 -14.84
CA GLN A 3 9.42 -17.10 -14.03
C GLN A 3 8.30 -17.98 -13.47
N LYS A 4 7.87 -19.00 -14.22
CA LYS A 4 6.86 -19.97 -13.78
C LYS A 4 7.34 -20.81 -12.60
N ASP A 5 8.63 -21.16 -12.57
CA ASP A 5 9.22 -21.92 -11.46
C ASP A 5 9.31 -21.05 -10.20
N LEU A 6 9.65 -19.77 -10.36
CA LEU A 6 9.63 -18.78 -9.27
C LEU A 6 8.21 -18.61 -8.71
N ASP A 7 7.22 -18.35 -9.58
CA ASP A 7 5.82 -18.20 -9.18
C ASP A 7 5.36 -19.45 -8.39
N ALA A 8 5.67 -20.66 -8.88
CA ALA A 8 5.31 -21.91 -8.21
C ALA A 8 5.99 -22.08 -6.84
N ALA A 9 7.28 -21.71 -6.72
CA ALA A 9 7.99 -21.77 -5.46
C ALA A 9 7.39 -20.81 -4.42
N VAL A 10 7.01 -19.60 -4.83
CA VAL A 10 6.36 -18.62 -3.95
C VAL A 10 4.98 -19.13 -3.52
N VAL A 11 4.17 -19.68 -4.43
CA VAL A 11 2.87 -20.32 -4.09
C VAL A 11 3.08 -21.40 -3.03
N MET A 12 4.06 -22.27 -3.21
CA MET A 12 4.33 -23.37 -2.28
C MET A 12 4.77 -22.87 -0.91
N ALA A 13 5.52 -21.77 -0.85
CA ALA A 13 6.02 -21.20 0.39
C ALA A 13 4.95 -20.40 1.17
N THR A 14 4.06 -19.69 0.47
CA THR A 14 3.12 -18.74 1.11
C THR A 14 1.66 -19.20 1.09
N GLY A 15 1.31 -20.16 0.24
CA GLY A 15 -0.08 -20.58 0.01
C GLY A 15 -0.92 -19.54 -0.76
N GLU A 16 -0.31 -18.46 -1.26
CA GLU A 16 -1.01 -17.43 -2.01
C GLU A 16 -1.32 -17.85 -3.45
N ALA A 17 -2.33 -17.22 -4.05
CA ALA A 17 -2.65 -17.45 -5.45
C ALA A 17 -1.60 -16.81 -6.38
N VAL A 18 -1.30 -17.45 -7.52
CA VAL A 18 -0.37 -16.94 -8.54
C VAL A 18 -0.69 -15.51 -8.97
N ARG A 19 -1.99 -15.15 -9.07
CA ARG A 19 -2.42 -13.78 -9.39
C ARG A 19 -1.92 -12.75 -8.37
N THR A 20 -1.92 -13.11 -7.09
CA THR A 20 -1.49 -12.24 -5.98
C THR A 20 0.03 -12.08 -6.00
N ILE A 21 0.75 -13.16 -6.28
CA ILE A 21 2.21 -13.15 -6.41
C ILE A 21 2.65 -12.24 -7.57
N ARG A 22 1.96 -12.31 -8.71
CA ARG A 22 2.19 -11.41 -9.85
C ARG A 22 1.91 -9.95 -9.53
N GLN A 23 0.86 -9.68 -8.76
CA GLN A 23 0.57 -8.32 -8.28
C GLN A 23 1.65 -7.78 -7.33
N ARG A 24 2.36 -8.65 -6.61
CA ARG A 24 3.46 -8.25 -5.71
C ARG A 24 4.77 -7.91 -6.44
N GLY A 25 4.89 -8.24 -7.74
CA GLY A 25 6.06 -7.83 -8.55
C GLY A 25 7.28 -8.74 -8.45
N PHE A 26 7.12 -10.01 -8.04
CA PHE A 26 8.24 -10.95 -8.07
C PHE A 26 8.69 -11.23 -9.51
N SER A 27 9.94 -10.90 -9.84
CA SER A 27 10.52 -11.11 -11.15
C SER A 27 11.89 -11.77 -11.05
N LEU A 28 12.23 -12.62 -12.01
CA LEU A 28 13.59 -13.10 -12.19
C LEU A 28 14.47 -11.98 -12.74
N VAL A 29 15.49 -11.60 -11.98
CA VAL A 29 16.50 -10.64 -12.43
C VAL A 29 17.49 -11.33 -13.35
N ASN A 30 17.76 -10.73 -14.51
CA ASN A 30 18.85 -11.16 -15.38
C ASN A 30 20.20 -10.67 -14.81
N PRO A 31 21.10 -11.56 -14.36
CA PRO A 31 22.36 -11.15 -13.72
C PRO A 31 23.32 -10.39 -14.63
N LEU A 32 23.15 -10.49 -15.95
CA LEU A 32 23.97 -9.81 -16.95
C LEU A 32 23.44 -8.41 -17.28
N GLU A 33 22.25 -8.07 -16.79
CA GLU A 33 21.58 -6.81 -17.03
C GLU A 33 21.78 -5.89 -15.82
N VAL A 34 22.97 -5.28 -15.77
CA VAL A 34 23.49 -4.51 -14.62
C VAL A 34 22.63 -3.28 -14.27
N TYR A 35 21.85 -2.77 -15.22
CA TYR A 35 20.95 -1.62 -15.04
C TYR A 35 19.46 -2.01 -15.05
N PHE A 36 19.14 -3.29 -14.81
CA PHE A 36 17.74 -3.69 -14.62
C PHE A 36 17.27 -3.24 -13.23
N ASP A 37 16.99 -1.94 -13.12
CA ASP A 37 16.23 -1.42 -11.99
C ASP A 37 14.84 -2.06 -12.04
N SER A 38 14.54 -2.92 -11.08
CA SER A 38 13.35 -3.77 -11.16
C SER A 38 12.04 -3.02 -10.97
N GLU A 39 12.08 -1.70 -10.74
CA GLU A 39 10.94 -0.78 -10.93
C GLU A 39 11.35 0.67 -10.59
N PRO A 40 10.94 1.70 -11.36
CA PRO A 40 10.28 2.83 -10.73
C PRO A 40 8.87 2.33 -10.39
N ASP A 41 8.59 2.03 -9.12
CA ASP A 41 7.25 1.61 -8.68
C ASP A 41 6.31 2.80 -8.89
N LEU A 42 5.63 2.83 -10.04
CA LEU A 42 4.65 3.87 -10.39
C LEU A 42 3.30 3.64 -9.69
N ARG A 43 3.17 2.60 -8.86
CA ARG A 43 1.94 2.35 -8.12
C ARG A 43 1.84 3.32 -6.94
N PRO A 44 0.61 3.67 -6.54
CA PRO A 44 0.42 4.37 -5.29
C PRO A 44 0.97 3.52 -4.13
N PRO A 45 1.41 4.17 -3.04
CA PRO A 45 1.87 3.47 -1.84
C PRO A 45 0.91 2.36 -1.43
N GLN A 46 1.45 1.16 -1.25
CA GLN A 46 0.68 -0.02 -0.81
C GLN A 46 0.49 -0.07 0.71
N ALA A 47 1.03 0.93 1.42
CA ALA A 47 0.83 1.15 2.84
C ALA A 47 0.11 2.48 3.05
N VAL A 48 -0.80 2.52 4.02
CA VAL A 48 -1.56 3.71 4.41
C VAL A 48 -0.93 4.29 5.67
N ASP A 49 -0.59 5.58 5.64
CA ASP A 49 -0.29 6.35 6.84
C ASP A 49 -1.62 6.77 7.50
N TRP A 50 -1.93 6.18 8.65
CA TRP A 50 -3.16 6.45 9.38
C TRP A 50 -3.20 7.85 9.99
N ASP A 51 -2.04 8.42 10.34
CA ASP A 51 -1.95 9.76 10.89
C ASP A 51 -2.25 10.79 9.79
N GLU A 52 -1.65 10.63 8.61
CA GLU A 52 -1.92 11.48 7.45
C GLU A 52 -3.39 11.36 6.98
N LEU A 53 -3.91 10.13 6.89
CA LEU A 53 -5.29 9.90 6.48
C LEU A 53 -6.29 10.53 7.46
N GLY A 54 -6.02 10.43 8.76
CA GLY A 54 -6.82 11.06 9.80
C GLY A 54 -6.87 12.58 9.66
N LEU A 55 -5.76 13.22 9.29
CA LEU A 55 -5.72 14.66 9.04
C LEU A 55 -6.56 15.07 7.82
N GLN A 56 -6.54 14.28 6.75
CA GLN A 56 -7.33 14.54 5.54
C GLN A 56 -8.83 14.33 5.75
N GLN A 57 -9.21 13.37 6.60
CA GLN A 57 -10.61 12.98 6.84
C GLN A 57 -11.28 13.70 8.01
N ASN A 58 -10.52 14.39 8.87
CA ASN A 58 -11.04 15.16 10.01
C ASN A 58 -11.71 16.49 9.62
N VAL A 59 -12.63 16.44 8.65
CA VAL A 59 -13.51 17.56 8.33
C VAL A 59 -14.75 17.46 9.21
N ALA A 60 -15.00 18.48 10.03
CA ALA A 60 -16.24 18.58 10.79
C ALA A 60 -17.43 18.64 9.83
N LEU A 61 -18.22 17.57 9.74
CA LEU A 61 -19.42 17.49 8.90
C LEU A 61 -20.57 18.38 9.41
N PHE A 62 -20.45 18.88 10.63
CA PHE A 62 -21.42 19.78 11.25
C PHE A 62 -20.72 20.85 12.08
N VAL A 63 -21.29 22.06 12.04
CA VAL A 63 -20.85 23.15 12.91
C VAL A 63 -21.27 22.84 14.34
N GLN A 64 -20.30 22.56 15.20
CA GLN A 64 -20.56 22.43 16.63
C GLN A 64 -20.72 23.84 17.22
N ARG A 65 -21.96 24.33 17.28
CA ARG A 65 -22.28 25.58 17.98
C ARG A 65 -22.11 25.32 19.48
N HIS A 66 -20.95 25.68 20.02
CA HIS A 66 -20.84 25.85 21.47
C HIS A 66 -21.69 27.04 21.87
N SER A 67 -22.88 26.74 22.42
CA SER A 67 -23.64 27.68 23.23
C SER A 67 -22.72 28.10 24.37
N LYS A 68 -22.13 29.29 24.30
CA LYS A 68 -21.63 29.95 25.51
C LYS A 68 -22.86 30.14 26.38
N VAL A 69 -23.02 29.27 27.37
CA VAL A 69 -23.82 29.62 28.54
C VAL A 69 -23.09 30.82 29.12
N LEU A 70 -23.62 32.00 28.81
CA LEU A 70 -23.31 33.21 29.54
C LEU A 70 -23.76 32.90 30.97
N ASP A 71 -22.80 32.58 31.83
CA ASP A 71 -22.98 32.62 33.27
C ASP A 71 -23.32 34.08 33.62
N LEU A 72 -24.63 34.34 33.61
CA LEU A 72 -25.24 35.50 34.22
C LEU A 72 -25.45 35.13 35.69
N ILE A 73 -24.97 36.03 36.57
CA ILE A 73 -25.08 36.09 38.03
C ILE A 73 -23.81 35.63 38.76
#